data_AF-A0A1E5SN52-F1
#
_entry.id   AF-A0A1E5SN52-F1
#
_cell.length_a   1.000
_cell.length_b   1.000
_cell.length_c   1.000
_cell.angle_alpha   90.00
_cell.angle_beta   90.00
_cell.angle_gamma   90.00
#
_symmetry.space_group_name_H-M   'P 1'
#
loop_
_entity.id
_entity.type
_entity.pdbx_description
1 polymer ?
#
loop_
_entity_poly.entity_id
_entity_poly.type
_entity_poly.pdbx_seq_one_letter_code
_entity_poly.pdbx_strand_id
1 'polypeptide(L)'
;MGKLSKIFGVLILLFFGLSTVVAQDTNTEETSKVTKRMKRQQAKKDKTERKISYNAKKLVQLIEKRDVVVMDDGVGRGLYPESGLVNFFRIKGDTLTFQRMGADALGTGIQSDPDIFKKKGIIFEYQVLDSEQGRPRRIFLRYRELLSLEPFQVLIFVHANRFEVRNDDGSGVLIRGKLASNEDANVLEIGQNSTTLLLEQRLWRNGRRKRDGEGRLLTGWRGGQ
;
A
#
# COMPACT_ATOMS: atom_id res chain seq x y z
N MET A 1 -2.30 -74.47 59.41
CA MET A 1 -2.20 -73.21 58.65
C MET A 1 -3.10 -73.28 57.40
N GLY A 2 -4.39 -72.92 57.47
CA GLY A 2 -5.28 -73.12 56.29
C GLY A 2 -6.62 -72.40 56.26
N LYS A 3 -6.92 -71.51 57.22
CA LYS A 3 -8.18 -70.74 57.25
C LYS A 3 -7.99 -69.24 56.98
N LEU A 4 -6.80 -68.69 57.22
CA LEU A 4 -6.47 -67.28 56.96
C LEU A 4 -6.25 -66.96 55.47
N SER A 5 -5.74 -67.90 54.68
CA SER A 5 -5.50 -67.71 53.24
C SER A 5 -6.78 -67.66 52.40
N LYS A 6 -7.88 -68.27 52.88
CA LYS A 6 -9.17 -68.26 52.19
C LYS A 6 -9.92 -66.94 52.38
N ILE A 7 -9.76 -66.28 53.52
CA ILE A 7 -10.36 -64.96 53.80
C ILE A 7 -9.67 -63.86 52.98
N PHE A 8 -8.35 -63.97 52.81
CA PHE A 8 -7.59 -63.03 51.97
C PHE A 8 -7.93 -63.13 50.48
N GLY A 9 -8.21 -64.35 49.97
CA GLY A 9 -8.62 -64.55 48.57
C GLY A 9 -10.00 -63.96 48.25
N VAL A 10 -10.95 -63.99 49.19
CA VAL A 10 -12.31 -63.43 49.00
C VAL A 10 -12.29 -61.90 49.06
N LEU A 11 -11.44 -61.30 49.89
CA LEU A 11 -11.25 -59.84 49.98
C LEU A 11 -10.65 -59.24 48.71
N ILE A 12 -9.75 -59.95 48.03
CA ILE A 12 -9.16 -59.51 46.75
C ILE A 12 -10.18 -59.61 45.60
N LEU A 13 -11.04 -60.64 45.60
CA LEU A 13 -12.08 -60.78 44.56
C LEU A 13 -13.18 -59.71 44.67
N LEU A 14 -13.49 -59.24 45.87
CA LEU A 14 -14.39 -58.10 46.11
C LEU A 14 -13.80 -56.77 45.64
N PHE A 15 -12.48 -56.57 45.73
CA PHE A 15 -11.82 -55.36 45.23
C PHE A 15 -11.78 -55.29 43.69
N PHE A 16 -11.56 -56.42 43.01
CA PHE A 16 -11.58 -56.45 41.54
C PHE A 16 -12.98 -56.54 40.93
N GLY A 17 -14.01 -56.96 41.68
CA GLY A 17 -15.40 -57.05 41.23
C GLY A 17 -16.18 -55.72 41.23
N LEU A 18 -15.67 -54.66 41.87
CA LEU A 18 -16.33 -53.35 41.98
C LEU A 18 -15.78 -52.28 41.02
N SER A 19 -14.87 -52.63 40.11
CA SER A 19 -14.16 -51.67 39.24
C SER A 19 -14.78 -51.45 37.85
N THR A 20 -16.08 -51.71 37.64
CA THR A 20 -16.73 -51.52 36.33
C THR A 20 -17.80 -50.43 36.27
N VAL A 21 -17.97 -49.62 37.32
CA VAL A 21 -18.84 -48.44 37.25
C VAL A 21 -18.18 -47.22 37.90
N VAL A 22 -17.08 -46.76 37.30
CA VAL A 22 -16.76 -45.32 37.34
C VAL A 22 -16.86 -44.85 35.90
N ALA A 23 -18.07 -44.41 35.58
CA ALA A 23 -18.40 -43.70 34.38
C ALA A 23 -17.46 -42.49 34.23
N GLN A 24 -16.90 -42.37 33.02
CA GLN A 24 -16.43 -41.15 32.37
C GLN A 24 -16.45 -39.88 33.23
N ASP A 25 -15.36 -39.62 33.94
CA ASP A 25 -14.90 -38.24 34.07
C ASP A 25 -13.87 -38.01 32.98
N THR A 26 -14.38 -37.50 31.86
CA THR A 26 -13.58 -36.79 30.88
C THR A 26 -12.95 -35.58 31.57
N ASN A 27 -11.80 -35.80 32.23
CA ASN A 27 -10.80 -34.77 32.39
C ASN A 27 -10.33 -34.39 30.99
N THR A 28 -11.15 -33.52 30.42
CA THR A 28 -10.91 -32.79 29.20
C THR A 28 -9.73 -31.90 29.53
N GLU A 29 -8.51 -32.39 29.29
CA GLU A 29 -7.43 -31.49 28.93
C GLU A 29 -8.00 -30.65 27.78
N GLU A 30 -8.37 -29.41 28.06
CA GLU A 30 -8.59 -28.36 27.07
C GLU A 30 -7.24 -28.03 26.40
N THR A 31 -6.60 -29.03 25.79
CA THR A 31 -5.73 -28.76 24.65
C THR A 31 -6.66 -28.31 23.53
N SER A 32 -6.93 -27.01 23.54
CA SER A 32 -7.61 -26.26 22.48
C SER A 32 -7.19 -26.87 21.15
N LYS A 33 -8.15 -27.55 20.49
CA LYS A 33 -7.98 -28.14 19.16
C LYS A 33 -7.89 -26.98 18.17
N VAL A 34 -6.79 -26.23 18.21
CA VAL A 34 -6.39 -25.31 17.16
C VAL A 34 -6.26 -26.15 15.90
N THR A 35 -7.31 -26.12 15.08
CA THR A 35 -7.36 -26.85 13.83
C THR A 35 -6.12 -26.51 13.00
N LYS A 36 -5.62 -27.45 12.18
CA LYS A 36 -4.49 -27.18 11.26
C LYS A 36 -4.71 -25.91 10.42
N ARG A 37 -5.98 -25.56 10.15
CA ARG A 37 -6.43 -24.32 9.50
C ARG A 37 -6.11 -23.07 10.33
N MET A 38 -6.44 -23.06 11.63
CA MET A 38 -6.11 -21.96 12.53
C MET A 38 -4.59 -21.78 12.69
N LYS A 39 -3.83 -22.88 12.84
CA LYS A 39 -2.35 -22.80 12.87
C LYS A 39 -1.78 -22.20 11.57
N ARG A 40 -2.30 -22.61 10.41
CA ARG A 40 -1.91 -22.05 9.10
C ARG A 40 -2.29 -20.58 8.96
N GLN A 41 -3.46 -20.18 9.46
CA GLN A 41 -3.90 -18.78 9.43
C GLN A 41 -3.01 -17.91 10.32
N GLN A 42 -2.70 -18.37 11.53
CA GLN A 42 -1.80 -17.65 12.44
C GLN A 42 -0.41 -17.50 11.81
N ALA A 43 0.19 -18.59 11.32
CA ALA A 43 1.50 -18.53 10.65
C ALA A 43 1.52 -17.59 9.44
N LYS A 44 0.42 -17.51 8.68
CA LYS A 44 0.27 -16.54 7.57
C LYS A 44 0.21 -15.10 8.07
N LYS A 45 -0.52 -14.83 9.16
CA LYS A 45 -0.59 -13.50 9.79
C LYS A 45 0.79 -13.08 10.28
N ASP A 46 1.45 -13.94 11.07
CA ASP A 46 2.79 -13.66 11.61
C ASP A 46 3.80 -13.39 10.49
N LYS A 47 3.78 -14.18 9.41
CA LYS A 47 4.65 -13.95 8.23
C LYS A 47 4.36 -12.60 7.56
N THR A 48 3.09 -12.23 7.46
CA THR A 48 2.65 -10.97 6.85
C THR A 48 3.10 -9.78 7.71
N GLU A 49 2.88 -9.84 9.02
CA GLU A 49 3.28 -8.80 9.97
C GLU A 49 4.80 -8.60 10.03
N ARG A 50 5.57 -9.70 10.03
CA ARG A 50 7.04 -9.64 9.93
C ARG A 50 7.48 -8.92 8.65
N LYS A 51 6.84 -9.21 7.52
CA LYS A 51 7.16 -8.59 6.23
C LYS A 51 6.79 -7.11 6.21
N ILE A 52 5.63 -6.74 6.75
CA ILE A 52 5.21 -5.34 6.90
C ILE A 52 6.21 -4.58 7.79
N SER A 53 6.60 -5.17 8.92
CA SER A 53 7.55 -4.57 9.85
C SER A 53 8.93 -4.35 9.21
N TYR A 54 9.41 -5.33 8.44
CA TYR A 54 10.65 -5.21 7.67
C TYR A 54 10.55 -4.09 6.61
N ASN A 55 9.47 -4.08 5.82
CA ASN A 55 9.24 -3.07 4.80
C ASN A 55 9.14 -1.66 5.39
N ALA A 56 8.52 -1.51 6.56
CA ALA A 56 8.40 -0.23 7.25
C ALA A 56 9.77 0.28 7.72
N LYS A 57 10.60 -0.60 8.30
CA LYS A 57 11.98 -0.26 8.66
C LYS A 57 12.80 0.18 7.44
N LYS A 58 12.70 -0.56 6.32
CA LYS A 58 13.37 -0.20 5.07
C LYS A 58 12.91 1.17 4.56
N LEU A 59 11.60 1.44 4.60
CA LEU A 59 11.06 2.73 4.18
C LEU A 59 11.57 3.88 5.05
N VAL A 60 11.56 3.72 6.38
CA VAL A 60 12.09 4.74 7.31
C VAL A 60 13.56 5.03 7.02
N GLN A 61 14.39 4.00 6.82
CA GLN A 61 15.80 4.17 6.46
C GLN A 61 16.00 4.95 5.16
N LEU A 62 15.16 4.72 4.15
CA LEU A 62 15.22 5.48 2.90
C LEU A 62 14.72 6.92 3.06
N ILE A 63 13.70 7.15 3.90
CA ILE A 63 13.22 8.51 4.23
C ILE A 63 14.32 9.31 4.93
N GLU A 64 15.00 8.71 5.92
CA GLU A 64 16.12 9.32 6.64
C GLU A 64 17.28 9.67 5.71
N LYS A 65 17.57 8.79 4.73
CA LYS A 65 18.56 9.03 3.67
C LYS A 65 18.08 10.00 2.59
N ARG A 66 16.83 10.47 2.65
CA ARG A 66 16.20 11.33 1.64
C ARG A 66 16.23 10.70 0.24
N ASP A 67 16.08 9.38 0.19
CA ASP A 67 16.34 8.55 -0.98
C ASP A 67 15.22 7.51 -1.20
N VAL A 68 14.01 8.00 -1.48
CA VAL A 68 12.83 7.13 -1.62
C VAL A 68 12.28 7.23 -3.03
N VAL A 69 11.95 6.10 -3.64
CA VAL A 69 11.05 6.04 -4.78
C VAL A 69 10.02 4.94 -4.57
N VAL A 70 8.74 5.26 -4.72
CA VAL A 70 7.66 4.29 -4.86
C VAL A 70 7.18 4.35 -6.31
N MET A 71 7.46 3.31 -7.07
CA MET A 71 7.07 3.17 -8.48
C MET A 71 5.72 2.47 -8.56
N ASP A 72 4.81 2.98 -9.38
CA ASP A 72 3.51 2.34 -9.59
C ASP A 72 3.69 0.93 -10.22
N ASP A 73 2.93 -0.04 -9.73
CA ASP A 73 2.95 -1.43 -10.22
C ASP A 73 2.01 -1.65 -11.42
N GLY A 74 1.26 -0.62 -11.82
CA GLY A 74 0.32 -0.64 -12.94
C GLY A 74 -0.96 -1.42 -12.64
N VAL A 75 -1.16 -1.88 -11.40
CA VAL A 75 -2.39 -2.57 -10.96
C VAL A 75 -3.41 -1.51 -10.52
N GLY A 76 -3.81 -0.68 -11.49
CA GLY A 76 -4.75 0.43 -11.34
C GLY A 76 -6.16 0.12 -11.90
N ARG A 77 -7.07 1.08 -11.74
CA ARG A 77 -8.49 0.99 -12.19
C ARG A 77 -8.69 1.30 -13.68
N GLY A 78 -7.61 1.49 -14.45
CA GLY A 78 -7.64 1.84 -15.87
C GLY A 78 -7.74 0.63 -16.79
N LEU A 79 -8.07 0.89 -18.06
CA LEU A 79 -8.11 -0.12 -19.12
C LEU A 79 -6.70 -0.62 -19.49
N TYR A 80 -5.70 0.24 -19.32
CA TYR A 80 -4.29 -0.06 -19.52
C TYR A 80 -3.53 0.07 -18.21
N PRO A 81 -2.55 -0.82 -17.94
CA PRO A 81 -1.69 -0.69 -16.79
C PRO A 81 -0.92 0.63 -16.87
N GLU A 82 -1.00 1.39 -15.79
CA GLU A 82 -0.27 2.65 -15.65
C GLU A 82 1.22 2.36 -15.47
N SER A 83 2.07 2.96 -16.30
CA SER A 83 3.50 2.63 -16.29
C SER A 83 4.21 3.23 -15.08
N GLY A 84 4.85 2.38 -14.27
CA GLY A 84 5.73 2.82 -13.18
C GLY A 84 6.92 3.67 -13.63
N LEU A 85 7.22 3.72 -14.94
CA LEU A 85 8.21 4.66 -15.50
C LEU A 85 7.78 6.11 -15.30
N VAL A 86 6.51 6.44 -15.44
CA VAL A 86 6.01 7.84 -15.38
C VAL A 86 5.09 8.10 -14.20
N ASN A 87 4.76 7.06 -13.44
CA ASN A 87 3.89 7.10 -12.27
C ASN A 87 4.70 6.74 -11.03
N PHE A 88 5.01 7.73 -10.20
CA PHE A 88 5.85 7.51 -9.02
C PHE A 88 5.65 8.58 -7.96
N PHE A 89 6.02 8.19 -6.74
CA PHE A 89 6.31 9.09 -5.63
C PHE A 89 7.80 9.04 -5.35
N ARG A 90 8.45 10.19 -5.15
CA ARG A 90 9.89 10.26 -4.92
C ARG A 90 10.27 11.29 -3.87
N ILE A 91 11.23 10.95 -3.04
CA ILE A 91 11.98 11.87 -2.18
C ILE A 91 13.43 11.84 -2.66
N LYS A 92 13.94 13.00 -3.05
CA LYS A 92 15.34 13.20 -3.46
C LYS A 92 15.87 14.45 -2.78
N GLY A 93 16.75 14.26 -1.81
CA GLY A 93 17.10 15.34 -0.87
C GLY A 93 15.85 15.81 -0.11
N ASP A 94 15.72 17.11 0.14
CA ASP A 94 14.57 17.63 0.87
C ASP A 94 13.30 17.77 0.00
N THR A 95 13.40 17.44 -1.29
CA THR A 95 12.30 17.58 -2.23
C THR A 95 11.50 16.29 -2.38
N LEU A 96 10.19 16.42 -2.29
CA LEU A 96 9.20 15.42 -2.63
C LEU A 96 8.66 15.72 -4.03
N THR A 97 8.52 14.68 -4.86
CA THR A 97 7.86 14.73 -6.16
C THR A 97 6.78 13.66 -6.22
N PHE A 98 5.56 14.09 -6.51
CA PHE A 98 4.42 13.23 -6.78
C PHE A 98 4.08 13.38 -8.26
N GLN A 99 4.16 12.32 -9.05
CA GLN A 99 3.82 12.35 -10.47
C GLN A 99 2.92 11.18 -10.85
N ARG A 100 1.84 11.48 -11.57
CA ARG A 100 1.07 10.51 -12.33
C ARG A 100 0.69 11.04 -13.68
N MET A 101 0.71 10.13 -14.64
CA MET A 101 0.10 10.23 -15.93
C MET A 101 -0.87 9.06 -16.08
N GLY A 102 -2.15 9.38 -16.21
CA GLY A 102 -3.21 8.40 -16.32
C GLY A 102 -4.45 8.99 -16.97
N ALA A 103 -5.38 8.12 -17.31
CA ALA A 103 -6.68 8.52 -17.84
C ALA A 103 -7.77 7.87 -17.01
N ASP A 104 -8.79 8.65 -16.67
CA ASP A 104 -9.94 8.15 -15.93
C ASP A 104 -10.78 7.24 -16.83
N ALA A 105 -11.28 6.15 -16.27
CA ALA A 105 -12.19 5.26 -16.97
C ALA A 105 -13.56 5.95 -17.12
N LEU A 106 -13.96 6.24 -18.36
CA LEU A 106 -15.27 6.83 -18.68
C LEU A 106 -16.34 5.77 -18.95
N GLY A 107 -15.96 4.49 -18.98
CA GLY A 107 -16.84 3.35 -19.19
C GLY A 107 -16.06 2.09 -19.59
N THR A 108 -16.78 1.04 -19.96
CA THR A 108 -16.16 -0.21 -20.45
C THR A 108 -15.44 0.07 -21.76
N GLY A 109 -14.11 -0.01 -21.76
CA GLY A 109 -13.32 0.16 -22.99
C GLY A 109 -13.01 1.61 -23.39
N ILE A 110 -13.44 2.62 -22.61
CA ILE A 110 -13.24 4.04 -22.95
C ILE A 110 -12.54 4.75 -21.79
N GLN A 111 -11.45 5.44 -22.10
CA GLN A 111 -10.72 6.30 -21.17
C GLN A 111 -10.80 7.76 -21.61
N SER A 112 -10.67 8.67 -20.65
CA SER A 112 -10.48 10.10 -20.94
C SER A 112 -9.16 10.33 -21.68
N ASP A 113 -8.96 11.58 -22.13
CA ASP A 113 -7.62 11.99 -22.52
C ASP A 113 -6.68 11.84 -21.30
N PRO A 114 -5.41 11.47 -21.50
CA PRO A 114 -4.48 11.29 -20.41
C PRO A 114 -4.12 12.65 -19.80
N ASP A 115 -4.29 12.74 -18.49
CA ASP A 115 -3.93 13.91 -17.71
C ASP A 115 -2.64 13.63 -16.94
N ILE A 116 -1.77 14.64 -16.90
CA ILE A 116 -0.57 14.61 -16.08
C ILE A 116 -0.84 15.40 -14.81
N PHE A 117 -0.78 14.71 -13.68
CA PHE A 117 -0.73 15.30 -12.35
C PHE A 117 0.72 15.27 -11.85
N LYS A 118 1.27 16.45 -11.56
CA LYS A 118 2.56 16.56 -10.91
C LYS A 118 2.52 17.61 -9.81
N LYS A 119 3.02 17.25 -8.63
CA LYS A 119 3.26 18.17 -7.51
C LYS A 119 4.66 17.98 -6.96
N LYS A 120 5.32 19.09 -6.61
CA LYS A 120 6.60 19.11 -5.90
C LYS A 120 6.51 19.93 -4.63
N GLY A 121 7.27 19.52 -3.62
CA GLY A 121 7.30 20.23 -2.35
C GLY A 121 8.54 19.95 -1.52
N ILE A 122 8.73 20.74 -0.47
CA ILE A 122 9.81 20.59 0.50
C ILE A 122 9.26 19.91 1.74
N ILE A 123 9.87 18.80 2.14
CA ILE A 123 9.49 18.05 3.34
C ILE A 123 10.00 18.79 4.57
N PHE A 124 9.13 19.02 5.55
CA PHE A 124 9.52 19.66 6.82
C PHE A 124 9.24 18.79 8.05
N GLU A 125 8.44 17.73 7.92
CA GLU A 125 8.12 16.84 9.04
C GLU A 125 7.78 15.43 8.54
N TYR A 126 8.15 14.42 9.31
CA TYR A 126 7.62 13.07 9.14
C TYR A 126 7.36 12.39 10.48
N GLN A 127 6.35 11.52 10.51
CA GLN A 127 5.99 10.74 11.69
C GLN A 127 5.68 9.31 11.28
N VAL A 128 6.21 8.34 12.02
CA VAL A 128 5.86 6.92 11.86
C VAL A 128 4.67 6.63 12.77
N LEU A 129 3.59 6.12 12.20
CA LEU A 129 2.40 5.70 12.92
C LEU A 129 2.36 4.18 12.97
N ASP A 130 2.33 3.65 14.18
CA ASP A 130 2.29 2.21 14.40
C ASP A 130 0.94 1.60 13.98
N SER A 131 0.95 0.27 13.85
CA SER A 131 -0.22 -0.50 13.47
C SER A 131 -1.23 -0.50 14.62
N GLU A 132 -2.32 0.24 14.50
CA GLU A 132 -3.41 0.27 15.47
C GLU A 132 -4.72 -0.25 14.87
N GLN A 133 -5.48 -1.03 15.65
CA GLN A 133 -6.87 -1.41 15.35
C GLN A 133 -7.10 -1.93 13.91
N GLY A 134 -6.22 -2.81 13.42
CA GLY A 134 -6.34 -3.40 12.09
C GLY A 134 -5.92 -2.49 10.93
N ARG A 135 -5.40 -1.28 11.20
CA ARG A 135 -4.83 -0.41 10.17
C ARG A 135 -3.36 -0.76 9.92
N PRO A 136 -2.92 -0.84 8.66
CA PRO A 136 -1.52 -1.12 8.36
C PRO A 136 -0.63 0.03 8.87
N ARG A 137 0.61 -0.32 9.22
CA ARG A 137 1.64 0.65 9.60
C ARG A 137 1.77 1.69 8.48
N ARG A 138 1.78 2.96 8.87
CA ARG A 138 1.79 4.08 7.91
C ARG A 138 2.79 5.14 8.32
N ILE A 139 3.34 5.82 7.33
CA ILE A 139 4.22 6.97 7.55
C ILE A 139 3.49 8.19 7.05
N PHE A 140 3.50 9.20 7.90
CA PHE A 140 2.93 10.50 7.65
C PHE A 140 4.05 11.47 7.29
N LEU A 141 3.88 12.22 6.20
CA LEU A 141 4.84 13.20 5.71
C LEU A 141 4.12 14.52 5.50
N ARG A 142 4.66 15.60 6.09
CA ARG A 142 4.21 16.96 5.78
C ARG A 142 5.22 17.66 4.89
N TYR A 143 4.71 18.34 3.88
CA TYR A 143 5.51 19.12 2.95
C TYR A 143 4.82 20.43 2.57
N ARG A 144 5.60 21.43 2.16
CA ARG A 144 5.05 22.65 1.54
C ARG A 144 5.18 22.54 0.04
N GLU A 145 4.08 22.73 -0.70
CA GLU A 145 4.16 22.76 -2.16
C GLU A 145 5.02 23.93 -2.62
N LEU A 146 5.87 23.72 -3.63
CA LEU A 146 6.84 24.74 -4.07
C LEU A 146 6.21 25.98 -4.70
N LEU A 147 5.00 25.86 -5.27
CA LEU A 147 4.32 26.97 -5.94
C LEU A 147 3.42 27.76 -4.99
N SER A 148 2.51 27.08 -4.29
CA SER A 148 1.53 27.70 -3.41
C SER A 148 2.07 27.97 -1.99
N LEU A 149 3.14 27.28 -1.59
CA LEU A 149 3.66 27.21 -0.22
C LEU A 149 2.66 26.66 0.81
N GLU A 150 1.52 26.14 0.35
CA GLU A 150 0.51 25.55 1.21
C GLU A 150 1.02 24.25 1.82
N PRO A 151 0.69 23.99 3.10
CA PRO A 151 1.05 22.74 3.75
C PRO A 151 0.15 21.62 3.23
N PHE A 152 0.79 20.55 2.73
CA PHE A 152 0.14 19.32 2.33
C PHE A 152 0.65 18.13 3.13
N GLN A 153 -0.14 17.06 3.11
CA GLN A 153 0.13 15.85 3.87
C GLN A 153 0.02 14.64 2.96
N VAL A 154 1.02 13.76 3.05
CA VAL A 154 1.07 12.47 2.35
C VAL A 154 1.10 11.34 3.35
N LEU A 155 0.31 10.31 3.08
CA LEU A 155 0.30 9.05 3.79
C LEU A 155 0.93 7.96 2.92
N ILE A 156 1.92 7.27 3.47
CA ILE A 156 2.51 6.07 2.90
C ILE A 156 2.07 4.87 3.73
N PHE A 157 1.19 4.04 3.18
CA PHE A 157 0.78 2.78 3.78
C PHE A 157 1.73 1.66 3.39
N VAL A 158 2.16 0.89 4.39
CA VAL A 158 3.10 -0.21 4.20
C VAL A 158 2.32 -1.53 4.23
N HIS A 159 2.32 -2.25 3.11
CA HIS A 159 1.78 -3.60 3.01
C HIS A 159 2.91 -4.62 2.85
N ALA A 160 2.56 -5.91 2.96
CA ALA A 160 3.54 -6.98 2.86
C ALA A 160 4.22 -7.04 1.47
N ASN A 161 3.49 -6.72 0.40
CA ASN A 161 3.98 -6.86 -0.98
C ASN A 161 4.05 -5.54 -1.76
N ARG A 162 3.58 -4.45 -1.19
CA ARG A 162 3.44 -3.16 -1.88
C ARG A 162 3.44 -2.00 -0.90
N PHE A 163 3.65 -0.81 -1.44
CA PHE A 163 3.49 0.46 -0.78
C PHE A 163 2.39 1.22 -1.48
N GLU A 164 1.67 2.04 -0.72
CA GLU A 164 0.56 2.82 -1.23
C GLU A 164 0.69 4.25 -0.72
N VAL A 165 0.84 5.19 -1.64
CA VAL A 165 1.08 6.60 -1.36
C VAL A 165 -0.12 7.39 -1.84
N ARG A 166 -0.69 8.22 -0.96
CA ARG A 166 -1.80 9.12 -1.27
C ARG A 166 -1.67 10.40 -0.47
N ASN A 167 -2.34 11.48 -0.90
CA ASN A 167 -2.52 12.63 -0.02
C ASN A 167 -3.56 12.31 1.06
N ASP A 168 -3.42 12.92 2.23
CA ASP A 168 -4.29 12.68 3.39
C ASP A 168 -5.72 13.20 3.20
N ASP A 169 -5.86 14.34 2.53
CA ASP A 169 -7.14 14.97 2.17
C ASP A 169 -7.96 14.16 1.16
N GLY A 170 -7.43 13.02 0.69
CA GLY A 170 -8.01 12.20 -0.36
C GLY A 170 -7.95 12.88 -1.73
N SER A 171 -7.35 14.07 -1.83
CA SER A 171 -7.20 14.81 -3.08
C SER A 171 -5.99 14.29 -3.85
N GLY A 172 -6.05 14.40 -5.16
CA GLY A 172 -4.99 13.92 -6.03
C GLY A 172 -4.96 12.40 -6.12
N VAL A 173 -3.75 11.87 -6.21
CA VAL A 173 -3.49 10.62 -6.90
C VAL A 173 -3.03 9.53 -5.92
N LEU A 174 -3.43 8.29 -6.19
CA LEU A 174 -2.96 7.09 -5.49
C LEU A 174 -1.80 6.41 -6.24
N ILE A 175 -0.57 6.46 -5.74
CA ILE A 175 0.51 5.62 -6.28
C ILE A 175 0.57 4.33 -5.51
N ARG A 176 0.50 3.19 -6.21
CA ARG A 176 0.60 1.88 -5.60
C ARG A 176 1.69 1.08 -6.27
N GLY A 177 2.70 0.65 -5.52
CA GLY A 177 3.65 -0.31 -6.06
C GLY A 177 4.86 -0.59 -5.20
N LYS A 178 6.06 -0.54 -5.79
CA LYS A 178 7.29 -1.07 -5.19
C LYS A 178 8.22 0.05 -4.74
N LEU A 179 8.88 -0.19 -3.61
CA LEU A 179 9.87 0.71 -3.02
C LEU A 179 11.27 0.44 -3.59
N ALA A 180 11.95 1.51 -4.00
CA ALA A 180 13.33 1.56 -4.49
C ALA A 180 14.06 2.80 -3.94
N SER A 181 15.39 2.83 -4.09
CA SER A 181 16.21 4.03 -3.96
C SER A 181 16.10 4.89 -5.24
N ASN A 182 16.62 6.12 -5.25
CA ASN A 182 16.70 6.92 -6.47
C ASN A 182 17.64 6.31 -7.52
N GLU A 183 18.69 5.60 -7.10
CA GLU A 183 19.66 4.98 -8.01
C GLU A 183 19.08 3.72 -8.68
N ASP A 184 18.33 2.91 -7.92
CA ASP A 184 17.71 1.67 -8.43
C ASP A 184 16.41 1.93 -9.22
N ALA A 185 15.83 3.12 -9.08
CA ALA A 185 14.56 3.45 -9.69
C ALA A 185 14.70 3.89 -11.15
N ASN A 186 14.05 3.16 -12.04
CA ASN A 186 13.89 3.58 -13.44
C ASN A 186 12.60 4.41 -13.59
N VAL A 187 12.69 5.69 -13.26
CA VAL A 187 11.57 6.64 -13.36
C VAL A 187 11.94 7.85 -14.23
N LEU A 188 10.99 8.28 -15.05
CA LEU A 188 11.05 9.44 -15.92
C LEU A 188 10.15 10.55 -15.37
N GLU A 189 10.78 11.59 -14.85
CA GLU A 189 10.08 12.80 -14.45
C GLU A 189 9.76 13.68 -15.67
N ILE A 190 8.48 13.95 -15.88
CA ILE A 190 8.00 14.81 -16.96
C ILE A 190 8.15 16.28 -16.54
N GLY A 191 8.75 17.08 -17.42
CA GLY A 191 8.98 18.51 -17.19
C GLY A 191 9.84 18.75 -15.95
N GLN A 192 11.09 18.29 -15.91
CA GLN A 192 11.95 18.35 -14.72
C GLN A 192 12.00 19.73 -14.02
N ASN A 193 11.88 20.83 -14.79
CA ASN A 193 11.91 22.20 -14.26
C ASN A 193 10.54 22.72 -13.78
N SER A 194 9.46 21.97 -13.95
CA SER A 194 8.14 22.35 -13.44
C SER A 194 7.92 21.87 -12.01
N THR A 195 7.36 22.76 -11.19
CA THR A 195 6.92 22.51 -9.81
C THR A 195 5.54 21.86 -9.77
N THR A 196 4.62 22.37 -10.58
CA THR A 196 3.27 21.81 -10.77
C THR A 196 3.02 21.65 -12.27
N LEU A 197 2.48 20.50 -12.68
CA LEU A 197 1.93 20.29 -14.03
C LEU A 197 0.54 19.68 -13.86
N LEU A 198 -0.45 20.40 -14.39
CA LEU A 198 -1.76 19.89 -14.77
C LEU A 198 -1.83 20.12 -16.28
N LEU A 199 -1.49 19.09 -17.04
CA LEU A 199 -1.60 19.14 -18.49
C LEU A 199 -2.84 18.36 -18.91
N GLU A 200 -3.96 19.04 -19.06
CA GLU A 200 -5.10 18.50 -19.79
C GLU A 200 -4.74 18.49 -21.28
N GLN A 201 -4.75 17.32 -21.92
CA GLN A 201 -4.47 17.21 -23.36
C GLN A 201 -5.60 17.75 -24.26
N ARG A 202 -6.24 18.88 -23.92
CA ARG A 202 -7.32 19.48 -24.72
C ARG A 202 -6.89 20.13 -26.03
N LEU A 203 -5.58 20.26 -26.31
CA LEU A 203 -5.12 21.18 -27.36
C LEU A 203 -5.05 20.64 -28.80
N TRP A 204 -5.31 19.36 -29.11
CA TRP A 204 -5.12 18.85 -30.49
C TRP A 204 -6.35 18.24 -31.17
N ARG A 205 -7.53 18.23 -30.53
CA ARG A 205 -8.76 17.71 -31.15
C ARG A 205 -9.67 18.77 -31.78
N ASN A 206 -9.52 20.04 -31.38
CA ASN A 206 -10.32 21.14 -31.95
C ASN A 206 -9.68 21.82 -33.18
N GLY A 207 -8.45 21.45 -33.55
CA GLY A 207 -7.75 22.01 -34.71
C GLY A 207 -8.11 21.37 -36.06
N ARG A 208 -8.78 20.21 -36.09
CA ARG A 208 -9.17 19.51 -37.34
C ARG A 208 -10.67 19.52 -37.66
N ARG A 209 -11.51 20.07 -36.78
CA ARG A 209 -12.96 20.24 -37.03
C ARG A 209 -13.38 21.66 -37.43
N LYS A 210 -12.43 22.59 -37.60
CA LYS A 210 -12.66 23.93 -38.18
C LYS A 210 -12.00 24.10 -39.56
N ARG A 211 -12.03 23.06 -40.38
CA ARG A 211 -11.88 23.18 -41.83
C ARG A 211 -13.19 22.75 -42.45
N ASP A 212 -14.20 23.60 -42.29
CA ASP A 212 -15.38 23.70 -43.15
C ASP A 212 -16.09 24.97 -42.72
N GLY A 213 -15.98 26.03 -43.53
CA GLY A 213 -16.74 27.26 -43.36
C GLY A 213 -16.00 28.41 -42.68
N GLU A 214 -15.73 29.44 -43.48
CA GLU A 214 -15.47 30.83 -43.11
C GLU A 214 -14.06 31.18 -42.60
N GLY A 215 -13.23 31.57 -43.57
CA GLY A 215 -12.10 32.45 -43.31
C GLY A 215 -12.55 33.88 -43.03
N ARG A 216 -11.85 34.54 -42.09
CA ARG A 216 -11.24 35.87 -42.25
C ARG A 216 -10.64 36.31 -40.91
N LEU A 217 -9.36 36.68 -40.97
CA LEU A 217 -8.68 37.74 -40.19
C LEU A 217 -8.66 37.54 -38.65
N LEU A 218 -7.51 37.44 -37.99
CA LEU A 218 -6.51 38.51 -37.91
C LEU A 218 -5.10 37.94 -37.72
N THR A 219 -4.22 38.42 -38.57
CA THR A 219 -2.76 38.48 -38.46
C THR A 219 -2.34 39.36 -37.29
N GLY A 220 -1.30 38.97 -36.55
CA GLY A 220 -0.65 39.88 -35.60
C GLY A 220 0.17 39.27 -34.46
N TRP A 221 1.09 38.35 -34.72
CA TRP A 221 2.22 38.09 -33.80
C TRP A 221 3.54 38.24 -34.59
N ARG A 222 4.13 39.44 -34.54
CA ARG A 222 5.58 39.69 -34.60
C ARG A 222 5.99 39.78 -33.12
N GLY A 223 6.95 39.05 -32.57
CA GLY A 223 8.27 38.75 -33.12
C GLY A 223 9.25 39.89 -32.77
N GLY A 224 9.89 39.77 -31.61
CA GLY A 224 11.23 40.30 -31.26
C GLY A 224 11.49 41.81 -31.32
N GLN A 225 11.71 42.42 -30.15
CA GLN A 225 13.01 42.89 -29.65
C GLN A 225 12.99 42.90 -28.12
#